data_AF-A0A845DC15-F1
#
_entry.id   AF-A0A845DC15-F1
#
_cell.length_a   1.000
_cell.length_b   1.000
_cell.length_c   1.000
_cell.angle_alpha   90.00
_cell.angle_beta   90.00
_cell.angle_gamma   90.00
#
_symmetry.space_group_name_H-M   'P 1'
#
loop_
_entity.id
_entity.type
_entity.pdbx_description
1 polymer ?
#
loop_
_entity_poly.entity_id
_entity_poly.type
_entity_poly.pdbx_seq_one_letter_code
_entity_poly.pdbx_strand_id
1 'polypeptide(L)'
;MIGALLLFYAIVVFVSDTTHVQEVVQNNGGFLDDITLMGILQLVIPLITLWVVLRREKTIDAIQQSIGNLIDRVSSIEGWIQGFTKQEGIVQGSSPMTLTNVGKELVEQTKIENYLNEHFDALLEEFKDANTEYDIQKISETTLHGKRDDIENSLTNEAKNYLYQNNFRIAGLIVAMSVMLRDKVIEKKGLGQNKEKIQK
;
A
#
# COMPACT_ATOMS: atom_id res chain seq x y z
N MET A 1 -0.38 34.27 10.03
CA MET A 1 0.21 35.60 9.73
C MET A 1 -0.18 36.16 8.37
N ILE A 2 -0.06 35.42 7.26
CA ILE A 2 -0.39 35.91 5.90
C ILE A 2 -1.85 36.39 5.76
N GLY A 3 -2.81 35.72 6.40
CA GLY A 3 -4.23 36.11 6.36
C GLY A 3 -4.54 37.47 7.02
N ALA A 4 -3.83 37.83 8.09
CA ALA A 4 -4.02 39.12 8.77
C ALA A 4 -3.48 40.29 7.94
N LEU A 5 -2.37 40.06 7.21
CA LEU A 5 -1.78 41.04 6.29
C LEU A 5 -2.69 41.32 5.09
N LEU A 6 -3.33 40.30 4.53
CA LEU A 6 -4.28 40.47 3.42
C LEU A 6 -5.57 41.18 3.86
N LEU A 7 -6.06 40.89 5.08
CA LEU A 7 -7.22 41.59 5.65
C LEU A 7 -6.89 43.07 5.90
N PHE A 8 -5.71 43.35 6.46
CA PHE A 8 -5.25 44.72 6.70
C PHE A 8 -5.09 45.50 5.38
N TYR A 9 -4.51 44.88 4.34
CA TYR A 9 -4.37 45.49 3.02
C TYR A 9 -5.74 45.78 2.38
N ALA A 10 -6.70 44.85 2.48
CA ALA A 10 -8.06 45.07 1.97
C ALA A 10 -8.77 46.21 2.71
N ILE A 11 -8.59 46.34 4.02
CA ILE A 11 -9.14 47.45 4.81
C ILE A 11 -8.49 48.78 4.41
N VAL A 12 -7.16 48.83 4.22
CA VAL A 12 -6.44 50.06 3.83
C VAL A 12 -6.84 50.52 2.43
N VAL A 13 -6.95 49.60 1.45
CA VAL A 13 -7.42 49.93 0.10
C VAL A 13 -8.86 50.43 0.12
N PHE A 14 -9.74 49.80 0.92
CA PHE A 14 -11.13 50.22 1.05
C PHE A 14 -11.26 51.62 1.70
N VAL A 15 -10.49 51.90 2.76
CA VAL A 15 -10.49 53.22 3.40
C VAL A 15 -9.95 54.31 2.46
N SER A 16 -8.90 54.02 1.69
CA SER A 16 -8.33 54.93 0.70
C SER A 16 -9.30 55.28 -0.44
N ASP A 17 -10.19 54.37 -0.81
CA ASP A 17 -11.16 54.59 -1.88
C ASP A 17 -12.38 55.38 -1.36
N THR A 18 -12.78 55.15 -0.09
CA THR A 18 -13.87 55.93 0.52
C THR A 18 -13.57 57.42 0.64
N THR A 19 -12.30 57.82 0.77
CA THR A 19 -11.91 59.24 0.77
C THR A 19 -12.12 59.91 -0.59
N HIS A 20 -11.93 59.21 -1.71
CA HIS A 20 -12.23 59.75 -3.04
C HIS A 20 -13.73 59.72 -3.36
N VAL A 21 -14.46 58.72 -2.85
CA VAL A 21 -15.92 58.66 -2.99
C VAL A 21 -16.61 59.81 -2.23
N GLN A 22 -16.12 60.20 -1.04
CA GLN A 22 -16.67 61.34 -0.31
C GLN A 22 -16.49 62.69 -1.04
N GLU A 23 -15.40 62.86 -1.80
CA GLU A 23 -15.11 64.09 -2.54
C GLU A 23 -15.99 64.23 -3.81
N VAL A 24 -16.34 63.12 -4.46
CA VAL A 24 -17.27 63.08 -5.61
C VAL A 24 -18.74 63.24 -5.17
N VAL A 25 -19.07 62.76 -3.98
CA VAL A 25 -20.43 62.78 -3.41
C VAL A 25 -20.81 64.17 -2.87
N GLN A 26 -19.88 64.93 -2.28
CA GLN A 26 -20.18 66.29 -1.79
C GLN A 26 -20.55 67.30 -2.89
N ASN A 27 -20.23 67.02 -4.15
CA ASN A 27 -20.52 67.93 -5.27
C ASN A 27 -21.87 67.68 -5.97
N ASN A 28 -22.59 66.60 -5.66
CA ASN A 28 -23.90 66.31 -6.25
C ASN A 28 -24.95 66.18 -5.14
N GLY A 29 -25.65 67.28 -4.87
CA GLY A 29 -26.58 67.44 -3.72
C GLY A 29 -27.75 66.45 -3.68
N GLY A 30 -27.49 65.24 -3.18
CA GLY A 30 -28.46 64.16 -2.96
C GLY A 30 -28.22 63.43 -1.65
N PHE A 31 -28.22 64.17 -0.52
CA PHE A 31 -27.89 63.67 0.83
C PHE A 31 -28.72 62.45 1.32
N LEU A 32 -29.86 62.15 0.69
CA LEU A 32 -30.69 60.99 1.03
C LEU A 32 -30.31 59.71 0.25
N ASP A 33 -29.65 59.82 -0.90
CA ASP A 33 -29.23 58.66 -1.69
C ASP A 33 -27.92 58.03 -1.15
N ASP A 34 -27.09 58.81 -0.44
CA ASP A 34 -25.84 58.31 0.15
C ASP A 34 -26.04 57.48 1.41
N ILE A 35 -27.05 57.79 2.22
CA ILE A 35 -27.33 57.05 3.47
C ILE A 35 -27.85 55.65 3.14
N THR A 36 -28.73 55.55 2.13
CA THR A 36 -29.23 54.26 1.61
C THR A 36 -28.09 53.47 0.94
N LEU A 37 -27.21 54.12 0.17
CA LEU A 37 -26.06 53.45 -0.44
C LEU A 37 -25.08 52.92 0.63
N MET A 38 -24.75 53.72 1.65
CA MET A 38 -23.90 53.28 2.77
C MET A 38 -24.54 52.13 3.55
N GLY A 39 -25.85 52.20 3.81
CA GLY A 39 -26.58 51.12 4.50
C GLY A 39 -26.55 49.81 3.71
N ILE A 40 -26.72 49.87 2.39
CA ILE A 40 -26.62 48.70 1.51
C ILE A 40 -25.20 48.13 1.51
N LEU A 41 -24.17 48.99 1.42
CA LEU A 41 -22.76 48.54 1.44
C LEU A 41 -22.41 47.84 2.75
N GLN A 42 -22.88 48.36 3.88
CA GLN A 42 -22.65 47.77 5.21
C GLN A 42 -23.27 46.38 5.36
N LEU A 43 -24.32 46.04 4.61
CA LEU A 43 -24.93 44.71 4.62
C LEU A 43 -24.32 43.76 3.60
N VAL A 44 -23.94 44.26 2.42
CA VAL A 44 -23.41 43.43 1.32
C VAL A 44 -21.99 42.93 1.63
N ILE A 45 -21.13 43.77 2.22
CA ILE A 45 -19.73 43.38 2.52
C ILE A 45 -19.65 42.18 3.47
N PRO A 46 -20.34 42.15 4.63
CA PRO A 46 -20.35 40.98 5.50
C PRO A 46 -20.85 39.71 4.82
N LEU A 47 -21.88 39.82 3.96
CA LEU A 47 -22.42 38.68 3.22
C LEU A 47 -21.44 38.11 2.20
N ILE A 48 -20.72 38.97 1.47
CA ILE A 48 -19.66 38.52 0.55
C ILE A 48 -18.51 37.90 1.33
N THR A 49 -18.12 38.50 2.46
CA THR A 49 -17.03 37.99 3.30
C THR A 49 -17.39 36.62 3.87
N LEU A 50 -18.62 36.48 4.39
CA LEU A 50 -19.17 35.23 4.90
C LEU A 50 -19.26 34.17 3.79
N TRP A 51 -19.71 34.54 2.58
CA TRP A 51 -19.77 33.64 1.44
C TRP A 51 -18.38 33.16 1.01
N VAL A 52 -17.38 34.04 1.00
CA VAL A 52 -15.98 33.68 0.70
C VAL A 52 -15.41 32.75 1.76
N VAL A 53 -15.69 32.98 3.05
CA VAL A 53 -15.26 32.12 4.16
C VAL A 53 -15.92 30.73 4.06
N LEU A 54 -17.24 30.67 3.88
CA LEU A 54 -17.99 29.42 3.72
C LEU A 54 -17.55 28.61 2.49
N ARG A 55 -17.19 29.29 1.39
CA ARG A 55 -16.68 28.62 0.19
C ARG A 55 -15.26 28.07 0.40
N ARG A 56 -14.43 28.76 1.20
CA ARG A 56 -13.10 28.26 1.58
C ARG A 56 -13.19 27.00 2.44
N GLU A 57 -14.09 26.94 3.41
CA GLU A 57 -14.29 25.73 4.25
C GLU A 57 -14.63 24.51 3.39
N LYS A 58 -15.62 24.62 2.50
CA LYS A 58 -15.98 23.52 1.59
C LYS A 58 -14.84 23.09 0.67
N THR A 59 -13.97 24.03 0.28
CA THR A 59 -12.81 23.72 -0.56
C THR A 59 -11.71 23.03 0.26
N ILE A 60 -11.52 23.43 1.51
CA ILE A 60 -10.56 22.81 2.44
C ILE A 60 -10.98 21.39 2.77
N ASP A 61 -12.27 21.15 3.04
CA ASP A 61 -12.79 19.81 3.34
C ASP A 61 -12.62 18.86 2.13
N ALA A 62 -12.93 19.33 0.93
CA ALA A 62 -12.73 18.56 -0.31
C ALA A 62 -11.23 18.24 -0.56
N ILE A 63 -10.33 19.18 -0.24
CA ILE A 63 -8.88 18.96 -0.31
C ILE A 63 -8.44 17.95 0.75
N GLN A 64 -8.91 18.08 1.99
CA GLN A 64 -8.58 17.14 3.07
C GLN A 64 -9.05 15.72 2.75
N GLN A 65 -10.26 15.56 2.22
CA GLN A 65 -10.78 14.27 1.78
C GLN A 65 -9.95 13.69 0.62
N SER A 66 -9.55 14.53 -0.34
CA SER A 66 -8.69 14.10 -1.45
C SER A 66 -7.30 13.67 -0.95
N ILE A 67 -6.72 14.38 0.02
CA ILE A 67 -5.45 14.03 0.66
C ILE A 67 -5.60 12.71 1.43
N GLY A 68 -6.68 12.53 2.19
CA GLY A 68 -6.96 11.26 2.89
C GLY A 68 -7.03 10.08 1.92
N ASN A 69 -7.79 10.23 0.83
CA ASN A 69 -7.88 9.22 -0.22
C ASN A 69 -6.52 8.94 -0.90
N LEU A 70 -5.66 9.95 -1.06
CA LEU A 70 -4.31 9.78 -1.59
C LEU A 70 -3.40 9.03 -0.61
N ILE A 71 -3.45 9.35 0.68
CA ILE A 71 -2.71 8.65 1.74
C ILE A 71 -3.10 7.17 1.78
N ASP A 72 -4.40 6.87 1.70
CA ASP A 72 -4.90 5.50 1.69
C ASP A 72 -4.41 4.73 0.45
N ARG A 73 -4.43 5.37 -0.73
CA ARG A 73 -3.92 4.76 -1.96
C ARG A 73 -2.41 4.54 -1.92
N VAL A 74 -1.64 5.51 -1.41
CA VAL A 74 -0.19 5.36 -1.24
C VAL A 74 0.13 4.23 -0.26
N SER A 75 -0.57 4.15 0.87
CA SER A 75 -0.44 3.06 1.84
C SER A 75 -0.75 1.69 1.21
N SER A 76 -1.77 1.62 0.35
CA SER A 76 -2.10 0.38 -0.38
C SER A 76 -1.02 -0.02 -1.40
N ILE A 77 -0.40 0.96 -2.07
CA ILE A 77 0.69 0.75 -3.03
C ILE A 77 1.97 0.32 -2.28
N GLU A 78 2.29 0.95 -1.16
CA GLU A 78 3.41 0.54 -0.30
C GLU A 78 3.22 -0.89 0.22
N GLY A 79 2.00 -1.25 0.64
CA GLY A 79 1.67 -2.61 1.05
C GLY A 79 1.79 -3.65 -0.08
N TRP A 80 1.49 -3.24 -1.32
CA TRP A 80 1.66 -4.07 -2.52
C TRP A 80 3.14 -4.22 -2.90
N ILE A 81 3.91 -3.13 -2.93
CA ILE A 81 5.34 -3.13 -3.27
C ILE A 81 6.16 -3.93 -2.25
N GLN A 82 5.86 -3.79 -0.95
CA GLN A 82 6.50 -4.60 0.09
C GLN A 82 6.16 -6.09 -0.05
N GLY A 83 4.96 -6.41 -0.56
CA GLY A 83 4.57 -7.78 -0.87
C GLY A 83 5.39 -8.40 -2.00
N PHE A 84 5.64 -7.64 -3.08
CA PHE A 84 6.42 -8.08 -4.24
C PHE A 84 7.91 -8.18 -3.93
N THR A 85 8.50 -7.15 -3.33
CA THR A 85 9.94 -7.11 -3.02
C THR A 85 10.36 -8.17 -1.99
N LYS A 86 9.46 -8.61 -1.09
CA LYS A 86 9.78 -9.69 -0.15
C LYS A 86 9.64 -11.10 -0.72
N GLN A 87 8.76 -11.32 -1.69
CA GLN A 87 8.70 -12.62 -2.39
C GLN A 87 9.93 -12.85 -3.27
N GLU A 88 10.43 -11.80 -3.94
CA GLU A 88 11.71 -11.82 -4.66
C GLU A 88 12.91 -12.09 -3.74
N GLY A 89 12.74 -11.87 -2.44
CA GLY A 89 13.75 -12.17 -1.43
C GLY A 89 13.85 -13.65 -1.08
N ILE A 90 12.80 -14.47 -1.20
CA ILE A 90 12.78 -15.86 -0.69
C ILE A 90 13.26 -16.87 -1.74
N VAL A 91 12.89 -16.64 -3.01
CA VAL A 91 13.24 -17.50 -4.14
C VAL A 91 13.85 -16.70 -5.28
N GLN A 92 14.83 -17.29 -5.97
CA GLN A 92 15.37 -16.72 -7.20
C GLN A 92 14.33 -16.84 -8.33
N GLY A 93 14.07 -15.74 -9.03
CA GLY A 93 13.03 -15.66 -10.08
C GLY A 93 13.33 -16.44 -11.37
N SER A 94 14.55 -16.96 -11.55
CA SER A 94 14.91 -17.80 -12.69
C SER A 94 14.50 -19.25 -12.45
N SER A 95 13.79 -19.86 -13.41
CA SER A 95 13.51 -21.29 -13.40
C SER A 95 14.78 -22.11 -13.68
N PRO A 96 15.07 -23.19 -12.92
CA PRO A 96 14.31 -23.69 -11.78
C PRO A 96 14.44 -22.78 -10.55
N MET A 97 13.33 -22.50 -9.87
CA MET A 97 13.32 -21.63 -8.68
C MET A 97 14.21 -22.23 -7.59
N THR A 98 15.12 -21.45 -7.01
CA THR A 98 15.94 -21.91 -5.89
C THR A 98 15.75 -21.01 -4.68
N LEU A 99 15.93 -21.55 -3.47
CA LEU A 99 15.90 -20.74 -2.26
C LEU A 99 17.10 -19.79 -2.24
N THR A 100 16.85 -18.51 -1.99
CA THR A 100 17.89 -17.54 -1.66
C THR A 100 18.42 -17.80 -0.25
N ASN A 101 19.39 -17.00 0.21
CA ASN A 101 19.84 -17.04 1.60
C ASN A 101 18.71 -16.72 2.59
N VAL A 102 17.85 -15.75 2.26
CA VAL A 102 16.69 -15.39 3.09
C VAL A 102 15.68 -16.53 3.13
N GLY A 103 15.45 -17.21 2.00
CA GLY A 103 14.56 -18.38 1.96
C GLY A 103 15.08 -19.55 2.79
N LYS A 104 16.40 -19.79 2.78
CA LYS A 104 17.05 -20.81 3.61
C LYS A 104 16.94 -20.48 5.10
N GLU A 105 17.23 -19.24 5.48
CA GLU A 105 17.08 -18.78 6.86
C GLU A 105 15.63 -18.88 7.34
N LEU A 106 14.66 -18.50 6.49
CA LEU A 106 13.23 -18.66 6.78
C LEU A 106 12.85 -20.10 7.10
N VAL A 107 13.34 -21.06 6.32
CA VAL A 107 13.09 -22.50 6.53
C VAL A 107 13.74 -22.98 7.82
N GLU A 108 14.98 -22.59 8.08
CA GLU A 108 15.74 -22.96 9.27
C GLU A 108 15.08 -22.47 10.56
N GLN A 109 14.70 -21.18 10.59
CA GLN A 109 14.11 -20.55 11.78
C GLN A 109 12.69 -21.04 12.07
N THR A 110 11.90 -21.33 11.03
CA THR A 110 10.53 -21.85 11.22
C THR A 110 10.49 -23.36 11.44
N LYS A 111 11.59 -24.08 11.18
CA LYS A 111 11.67 -25.56 11.21
C LYS A 111 10.59 -26.24 10.37
N ILE A 112 10.10 -25.55 9.34
CA ILE A 112 8.99 -26.03 8.52
C ILE A 112 9.36 -27.27 7.71
N GLU A 113 10.66 -27.55 7.57
CA GLU A 113 11.14 -28.79 6.98
C GLU A 113 10.61 -30.03 7.70
N ASN A 114 10.39 -29.96 9.02
CA ASN A 114 9.86 -31.08 9.80
C ASN A 114 8.46 -31.47 9.30
N TYR A 115 7.59 -30.49 9.05
CA TYR A 115 6.27 -30.73 8.46
C TYR A 115 6.39 -31.45 7.10
N LEU A 116 7.30 -30.98 6.23
CA LEU A 116 7.51 -31.62 4.93
C LEU A 116 8.00 -33.05 5.08
N ASN A 117 8.91 -33.33 6.01
CA ASN A 117 9.43 -34.68 6.25
C ASN A 117 8.35 -35.62 6.82
N GLU A 118 7.57 -35.15 7.79
CA GLU A 118 6.51 -35.92 8.44
C GLU A 118 5.37 -36.26 7.47
N HIS A 119 5.07 -35.38 6.52
CA HIS A 119 4.00 -35.56 5.55
C HIS A 119 4.48 -35.95 4.15
N PHE A 120 5.78 -36.24 3.96
CA PHE A 120 6.36 -36.40 2.63
C PHE A 120 5.71 -37.53 1.83
N ASP A 121 5.53 -38.70 2.43
CA ASP A 121 4.96 -39.86 1.74
C ASP A 121 3.52 -39.59 1.29
N ALA A 122 2.72 -38.92 2.11
CA ALA A 122 1.36 -38.52 1.76
C ALA A 122 1.34 -37.46 0.65
N LEU A 123 2.28 -36.52 0.66
CA LEU A 123 2.43 -35.51 -0.39
C LEU A 123 2.89 -36.14 -1.70
N LEU A 124 3.73 -37.17 -1.66
CA LEU A 124 4.31 -37.83 -2.84
C LEU A 124 3.23 -38.45 -3.75
N GLU A 125 2.12 -38.93 -3.17
CA GLU A 125 0.99 -39.51 -3.90
C GLU A 125 0.34 -38.50 -4.89
N GLU A 126 0.38 -37.21 -4.58
CA GLU A 126 -0.12 -36.14 -5.47
C GLU A 126 0.71 -36.01 -6.76
N PHE A 127 1.92 -36.57 -6.79
CA PHE A 127 2.85 -36.46 -7.91
C PHE A 127 2.82 -37.68 -8.83
N LYS A 128 1.89 -38.63 -8.67
CA LYS A 128 1.86 -39.86 -9.48
C LYS A 128 1.85 -39.61 -11.00
N ASP A 129 1.17 -38.56 -11.44
CA ASP A 129 1.02 -38.20 -12.85
C ASP A 129 2.06 -37.17 -13.34
N ALA A 130 2.98 -36.74 -12.47
CA ALA A 130 4.01 -35.75 -12.80
C ALA A 130 5.14 -36.37 -13.63
N ASN A 131 5.32 -35.88 -14.87
CA ASN A 131 6.30 -36.40 -15.83
C ASN A 131 7.52 -35.49 -16.04
N THR A 132 7.38 -34.20 -15.76
CA THR A 132 8.45 -33.21 -15.98
C THR A 132 8.81 -32.46 -14.70
N GLU A 133 10.02 -31.86 -14.64
CA GLU A 133 10.41 -30.95 -13.53
C GLU A 133 9.40 -29.79 -13.38
N TYR A 134 8.81 -29.34 -14.49
CA TYR A 134 7.78 -28.29 -14.50
C TYR A 134 6.47 -28.76 -13.87
N ASP A 135 6.00 -29.97 -14.19
CA ASP A 135 4.80 -30.54 -13.56
C ASP A 135 4.98 -30.65 -12.06
N ILE A 136 6.16 -31.11 -11.62
CA ILE A 136 6.50 -31.21 -10.20
C ILE A 136 6.44 -29.83 -9.55
N GLN A 137 7.08 -28.80 -10.11
CA GLN A 137 6.99 -27.44 -9.56
C GLN A 137 5.53 -26.98 -9.40
N LYS A 138 4.72 -27.12 -10.44
CA LYS A 138 3.31 -26.67 -10.43
C LYS A 138 2.46 -27.44 -9.42
N ILE A 139 2.66 -28.75 -9.32
CA ILE A 139 1.97 -29.60 -8.33
C ILE A 139 2.42 -29.23 -6.92
N SER A 140 3.73 -29.04 -6.67
CA SER A 140 4.25 -28.62 -5.37
C SER A 140 3.65 -27.30 -4.89
N GLU A 141 3.48 -26.31 -5.78
CA GLU A 141 2.79 -25.05 -5.48
C GLU A 141 1.31 -25.30 -5.14
N THR A 142 0.59 -26.01 -6.02
CA THR A 142 -0.86 -26.23 -5.87
C THR A 142 -1.19 -27.01 -4.60
N THR A 143 -0.45 -28.10 -4.34
CA THR A 143 -0.68 -28.98 -3.19
C THR A 143 -0.46 -28.24 -1.86
N LEU A 144 0.62 -27.47 -1.74
CA LEU A 144 0.92 -26.75 -0.50
C LEU A 144 0.02 -25.53 -0.30
N HIS A 145 -0.39 -24.85 -1.38
CA HIS A 145 -1.43 -23.82 -1.29
C HIS A 145 -2.76 -24.39 -0.77
N GLY A 146 -3.15 -25.58 -1.20
CA GLY A 146 -4.34 -26.28 -0.70
C GLY A 146 -4.24 -26.72 0.77
N LYS A 147 -3.02 -26.79 1.32
CA LYS A 147 -2.74 -27.17 2.72
C LYS A 147 -2.37 -25.99 3.61
N ARG A 148 -2.67 -24.77 3.19
CA ARG A 148 -2.29 -23.55 3.92
C ARG A 148 -2.68 -23.58 5.39
N ASP A 149 -3.92 -23.95 5.70
CA ASP A 149 -4.42 -23.90 7.08
C ASP A 149 -3.75 -24.97 7.95
N ASP A 150 -3.52 -26.18 7.40
CA ASP A 150 -2.78 -27.25 8.09
C ASP A 150 -1.34 -26.82 8.41
N ILE A 151 -0.68 -26.20 7.44
CA ILE A 151 0.67 -25.65 7.58
C ILE A 151 0.68 -24.57 8.68
N GLU A 152 -0.22 -23.59 8.61
CA GLU A 152 -0.31 -22.51 9.59
C GLU A 152 -0.58 -23.03 11.02
N ASN A 153 -1.41 -24.07 11.14
CA ASN A 153 -1.71 -24.72 12.41
C ASN A 153 -0.54 -25.57 12.95
N SER A 154 0.29 -26.13 12.06
CA SER A 154 1.48 -26.90 12.46
C SER A 154 2.64 -26.04 12.98
N LEU A 155 2.63 -24.73 12.70
CA LEU A 155 3.68 -23.83 13.13
C LEU A 155 3.70 -23.65 14.66
N THR A 156 4.89 -23.77 15.24
CA THR A 156 5.09 -23.44 16.65
C THR A 156 4.92 -21.93 16.90
N ASN A 157 4.72 -21.54 18.16
CA ASN A 157 4.60 -20.12 18.52
C ASN A 157 5.89 -19.35 18.20
N GLU A 158 7.06 -19.98 18.34
CA GLU A 158 8.35 -19.41 17.97
C GLU A 158 8.41 -19.12 16.47
N ALA A 159 7.98 -20.07 15.62
CA ALA A 159 7.94 -19.89 14.18
C ALA A 159 6.96 -18.76 13.79
N LYS A 160 5.77 -18.72 14.40
CA LYS A 160 4.78 -17.64 14.18
C LYS A 160 5.33 -16.27 14.57
N ASN A 161 6.00 -16.18 15.71
CA ASN A 161 6.63 -14.94 16.17
C ASN A 161 7.75 -14.49 15.23
N TYR A 162 8.60 -15.42 14.76
CA TYR A 162 9.65 -15.12 13.79
C TYR A 162 9.08 -14.56 12.49
N LEU A 163 8.03 -15.18 11.95
CA LEU A 163 7.33 -14.69 10.76
C LEU A 163 6.79 -13.27 10.97
N TYR A 164 6.14 -13.02 12.11
CA TYR A 164 5.60 -11.71 12.46
C TYR A 164 6.69 -10.64 12.56
N GLN A 165 7.77 -10.90 13.31
CA GLN A 165 8.86 -9.94 13.54
C GLN A 165 9.58 -9.54 12.25
N ASN A 166 9.78 -10.50 11.34
CA ASN A 166 10.45 -10.25 10.06
C ASN A 166 9.46 -9.83 8.95
N ASN A 167 8.18 -9.68 9.30
CA ASN A 167 7.09 -9.35 8.38
C ASN A 167 7.11 -10.28 7.14
N PHE A 168 7.22 -11.58 7.41
CA PHE A 168 6.99 -12.66 6.46
C PHE A 168 5.54 -13.11 6.57
N ARG A 169 4.92 -13.38 5.42
CA ARG A 169 3.57 -13.94 5.35
C ARG A 169 3.66 -15.46 5.19
N ILE A 170 2.62 -16.18 5.63
CA ILE A 170 2.48 -17.63 5.41
C ILE A 170 2.63 -17.99 3.92
N ALA A 171 2.16 -17.13 3.01
CA ALA A 171 2.35 -17.31 1.58
C ALA A 171 3.84 -17.40 1.17
N GLY A 172 4.73 -16.62 1.79
CA GLY A 172 6.16 -16.69 1.52
C GLY A 172 6.78 -18.00 2.04
N LEU A 173 6.30 -18.48 3.18
CA LEU A 173 6.71 -19.78 3.72
C LEU A 173 6.27 -20.93 2.81
N ILE A 174 5.03 -20.89 2.30
CA ILE A 174 4.49 -21.88 1.36
C ILE A 174 5.34 -21.91 0.08
N VAL A 175 5.72 -20.75 -0.47
CA VAL A 175 6.62 -20.67 -1.63
C VAL A 175 7.97 -21.36 -1.35
N ALA A 176 8.57 -21.11 -0.18
CA ALA A 176 9.81 -21.78 0.19
C ALA A 176 9.63 -23.30 0.30
N MET A 177 8.54 -23.74 0.94
CA MET A 177 8.20 -25.16 1.05
C MET A 177 7.95 -25.81 -0.33
N SER A 178 7.35 -25.10 -1.29
CA SER A 178 7.12 -25.62 -2.64
C SER A 178 8.42 -25.92 -3.36
N VAL A 179 9.44 -25.07 -3.20
CA VAL A 179 10.79 -25.34 -3.73
C VAL A 179 11.38 -26.59 -3.08
N MET A 180 11.31 -26.70 -1.75
CA MET A 180 11.83 -27.87 -1.03
C MET A 180 11.11 -29.16 -1.40
N LEU A 181 9.79 -29.13 -1.50
CA LEU A 181 8.98 -30.28 -1.88
C LEU A 181 9.32 -30.72 -3.31
N ARG A 182 9.46 -29.77 -4.25
CA ARG A 182 9.90 -30.08 -5.61
C ARG A 182 11.23 -30.80 -5.59
N ASP A 183 12.22 -30.27 -4.89
CA ASP A 183 13.57 -30.84 -4.86
C ASP A 183 13.57 -32.27 -4.30
N LYS A 184 12.84 -32.51 -3.20
CA LYS A 184 12.67 -33.86 -2.63
C LYS A 184 11.97 -34.83 -3.58
N VAL A 185 10.94 -34.37 -4.31
CA VAL A 185 10.24 -35.21 -5.31
C VAL A 185 11.13 -35.52 -6.51
N ILE A 186 11.90 -34.54 -7.02
CA ILE A 186 12.84 -34.74 -8.12
C ILE A 186 13.92 -35.76 -7.74
N GLU A 187 14.48 -35.63 -6.54
CA GLU A 187 15.46 -36.58 -6.00
C GLU A 187 14.86 -37.99 -5.90
N LYS A 188 13.67 -38.12 -5.31
CA LYS A 188 12.97 -39.40 -5.14
C LYS A 188 12.62 -40.07 -6.47
N LYS A 189 12.21 -39.30 -7.49
CA LYS A 189 11.86 -39.80 -8.82
C LYS A 189 13.08 -40.00 -9.74
N GLY A 190 14.27 -39.54 -9.36
CA GLY A 190 15.48 -39.63 -10.16
C GLY A 190 15.51 -38.73 -11.41
N LEU A 191 14.66 -37.70 -11.48
CA LEU A 191 14.50 -36.86 -12.68
C LEU A 191 15.64 -35.83 -12.88
N GLY A 192 16.50 -35.63 -11.87
CA GLY A 192 17.60 -34.65 -11.90
C GLY A 192 19.01 -35.20 -12.22
N GLN A 193 19.20 -36.52 -12.27
CA GLN A 193 20.55 -37.13 -12.35
C GLN A 193 21.24 -37.04 -13.73
N ASN A 194 20.61 -36.45 -14.74
CA ASN A 194 21.22 -36.27 -16.07
C ASN A 194 22.03 -34.97 -16.23
N LYS A 195 22.00 -34.03 -15.27
CA LYS A 195 22.70 -32.73 -15.41
C LYS A 195 24.22 -32.84 -15.19
N GLU A 196 24.73 -33.85 -14.46
CA GLU A 196 26.18 -34.06 -14.28
C GLU A 196 26.88 -34.73 -15.48
N LYS A 197 26.14 -35.35 -16.41
CA LYS A 197 26.73 -36.00 -17.60
C LYS A 197 26.98 -35.07 -18.78
N ILE A 198 26.50 -33.83 -18.74
CA ILE A 198 26.62 -32.86 -19.86
C ILE A 198 27.75 -31.84 -19.61
N GLN A 199 28.39 -31.87 -18.43
CA GLN A 199 29.53 -30.98 -18.10
C GLN A 199 30.88 -31.73 -18.02
N LYS A 200 31.00 -32.93 -18.59
CA LYS A 200 32.29 -33.61 -18.78
C LYS A 200 32.65 -33.71 -20.26
#